data_AF-A0A416ENB2-F1
#
_entry.id   AF-A0A416ENB2-F1
#
_cell.length_a   1.000
_cell.length_b   1.000
_cell.length_c   1.000
_cell.angle_alpha   90.00
_cell.angle_beta   90.00
_cell.angle_gamma   90.00
#
_symmetry.space_group_name_H-M   'P 1'
#
loop_
_entity.id
_entity.type
_entity.pdbx_description
1 polymer ?
#
loop_
_entity_poly.entity_id
_entity_poly.type
_entity_poly.pdbx_seq_one_letter_code
_entity_poly.pdbx_strand_id
1 'polypeptide(L)'
;MLIPAACIACLVLVLNTSQAFAMGVYGIPVLGDIARVLTVRSYTDINRDREISVKEPAIEADTALSAEVNQAIQAASDAYIAGAKQRLSEYKEAFLATGGTEEEFARHQLAITVDYEVKCQREDMTSFVLCGTENWTSANAVAYYYNLDLKSGRVLTLYDLLGADYVDIANRSIVRQMESRLKSDPGLQYFDPKEGGFQTIDAGTKFYINQAGKPVVVFDAYEIAPGGMGRQEFVIE
;
A
#
# COMPACT_ATOMS: atom_id res chain seq x y z
N MET A 1 -27.01 43.82 -4.32
CA MET A 1 -25.60 43.51 -4.63
C MET A 1 -25.18 42.38 -3.70
N LEU A 2 -25.04 41.15 -4.23
CA LEU A 2 -24.57 40.00 -3.47
C LEU A 2 -23.03 40.00 -3.40
N ILE A 3 -22.52 39.54 -2.26
CA ILE A 3 -21.14 39.54 -1.79
C ILE A 3 -20.27 38.61 -2.67
N PRO A 4 -19.02 38.99 -3.03
CA PRO A 4 -18.14 38.14 -3.84
C PRO A 4 -17.41 37.07 -3.01
N ALA A 5 -17.36 35.87 -3.62
CA ALA A 5 -16.34 34.82 -3.60
C ALA A 5 -15.56 34.54 -2.30
N ALA A 6 -15.84 33.36 -1.73
CA ALA A 6 -15.13 32.79 -0.59
C ALA A 6 -13.66 32.52 -0.90
N CYS A 7 -12.80 32.94 0.03
CA CYS A 7 -11.36 32.79 0.04
C CYS A 7 -10.92 31.32 -0.01
N ILE A 8 -10.00 31.01 -0.92
CA ILE A 8 -9.16 29.81 -0.89
C ILE A 8 -8.30 29.90 0.38
N ALA A 9 -8.57 29.05 1.37
CA ALA A 9 -7.66 28.84 2.48
C ALA A 9 -6.67 27.72 2.09
N CYS A 10 -5.55 28.10 1.46
CA CYS A 10 -4.38 27.25 1.38
C CYS A 10 -3.83 27.08 2.79
N LEU A 11 -4.04 25.92 3.41
CA LEU A 11 -3.28 25.53 4.60
C LEU A 11 -1.87 25.10 4.15
N VAL A 12 -0.97 26.08 4.02
CA VAL A 12 0.47 25.81 4.03
C VAL A 12 0.81 25.42 5.47
N LEU A 13 1.11 24.14 5.71
CA LEU A 13 1.67 23.71 6.99
C LEU A 13 3.10 24.25 7.10
N VAL A 14 3.21 25.47 7.62
CA VAL A 14 4.32 25.89 8.48
C VAL A 14 4.40 24.87 9.61
N LEU A 15 5.59 24.30 9.85
CA LEU A 15 5.91 23.34 10.92
C LEU A 15 5.20 23.72 12.22
N ASN A 16 4.07 23.07 12.48
CA ASN A 16 3.21 23.38 13.61
C ASN A 16 3.56 22.44 14.75
N THR A 17 4.36 22.97 15.68
CA THR A 17 4.64 22.42 17.01
C THR A 17 3.36 22.37 17.86
N SER A 18 2.40 21.53 17.47
CA SER A 18 1.18 21.35 18.26
C SER A 18 1.39 20.21 19.26
N GLN A 19 1.03 20.46 20.51
CA GLN A 19 1.08 19.52 21.64
C GLN A 19 0.31 18.19 21.37
N ALA A 20 -0.49 18.10 20.29
CA ALA A 20 -1.16 16.88 19.86
C ALA A 20 -0.20 15.85 19.23
N PHE A 21 0.86 16.28 18.51
CA PHE A 21 1.92 15.36 18.06
C PHE A 21 2.72 14.84 19.25
N ALA A 22 2.95 15.70 20.25
CA ALA A 22 3.59 15.30 21.49
C ALA A 22 2.76 14.27 22.27
N MET A 23 1.43 14.39 22.31
CA MET A 23 0.54 13.47 23.04
C MET A 23 0.43 12.06 22.46
N GLY A 24 0.70 11.86 21.16
CA GLY A 24 0.84 10.51 20.57
C GLY A 24 2.20 9.85 20.86
N VAL A 25 3.20 10.67 21.25
CA VAL A 25 4.59 10.25 21.48
C VAL A 25 4.92 10.13 22.99
N TYR A 26 4.10 10.73 23.87
CA TYR A 26 4.37 10.81 25.32
C TYR A 26 4.30 9.49 26.11
N GLY A 27 3.88 8.37 25.50
CA GLY A 27 3.75 7.07 26.17
C GLY A 27 4.88 6.07 25.90
N ILE A 28 5.82 6.39 25.01
CA ILE A 28 6.89 5.48 24.62
C ILE A 28 8.17 5.98 25.30
N PRO A 29 8.85 5.16 26.13
CA PRO A 29 10.16 5.50 26.69
C PRO A 29 11.09 6.01 25.58
N VAL A 30 12.04 6.88 25.91
CA VAL A 30 13.03 7.40 24.95
C VAL A 30 13.77 6.23 24.28
N LEU A 31 13.24 5.78 23.14
CA LEU A 31 13.75 4.69 22.33
C LEU A 31 14.69 5.34 21.31
N GLY A 32 15.98 5.02 21.41
CA GLY A 32 17.09 5.69 20.71
C GLY A 32 17.13 5.54 19.19
N ASP A 33 18.29 5.89 18.62
CA ASP A 33 18.74 6.15 17.23
C ASP A 33 18.34 5.17 16.10
N ILE A 34 17.22 4.46 16.22
CA ILE A 34 16.71 3.52 15.23
C ILE A 34 15.92 4.30 14.17
N ALA A 35 16.26 4.12 12.90
CA ALA A 35 15.49 4.69 11.80
C ALA A 35 14.04 4.17 11.81
N ARG A 36 13.06 5.08 11.70
CA ARG A 36 11.63 4.74 11.83
C ARG A 36 10.81 5.00 10.58
N VAL A 37 9.79 4.18 10.36
CA VAL A 37 8.66 4.56 9.50
C VAL A 37 7.70 5.39 10.33
N LEU A 38 7.56 6.67 9.98
CA LEU A 38 6.63 7.59 10.61
C LEU A 38 5.60 8.09 9.60
N THR A 39 4.37 8.35 10.05
CA THR A 39 3.42 9.10 9.22
C THR A 39 3.87 10.56 9.17
N VAL A 40 4.24 11.07 8.00
CA VAL A 40 4.69 12.47 7.84
C VAL A 40 3.66 13.36 7.14
N ARG A 41 2.75 12.76 6.36
CA ARG A 41 1.62 13.46 5.76
C ARG A 41 0.35 12.68 6.07
N SER A 42 -0.57 13.34 6.76
CA SER A 42 -1.88 12.79 7.11
C SER A 42 -2.94 13.86 6.91
N TYR A 43 -3.93 13.58 6.08
CA TYR A 43 -5.06 14.49 5.90
C TYR A 43 -6.30 13.74 5.40
N THR A 44 -7.44 14.36 5.63
CA THR A 44 -8.73 13.93 5.11
C THR A 44 -9.39 15.11 4.39
N ASP A 45 -9.81 14.89 3.15
CA ASP A 45 -10.58 15.84 2.32
C ASP A 45 -11.97 15.26 2.07
N ILE A 46 -13.02 15.93 2.55
CA ILE A 46 -14.40 15.47 2.45
C ILE A 46 -15.22 16.50 1.70
N ASN A 47 -16.02 16.05 0.75
CA ASN A 47 -17.11 16.83 0.19
C ASN A 47 -18.39 15.99 0.07
N ARG A 48 -19.40 16.53 -0.61
CA ARG A 48 -20.70 15.87 -0.80
C ARG A 48 -20.59 14.48 -1.44
N ASP A 49 -19.66 14.29 -2.36
CA ASP A 49 -19.59 13.11 -3.22
C ASP A 49 -18.62 12.05 -2.72
N ARG A 50 -17.62 12.47 -1.92
CA ARG A 50 -16.48 11.62 -1.58
C ARG A 50 -15.75 12.00 -0.31
N GLU A 51 -14.98 11.04 0.17
CA GLU A 51 -13.89 11.20 1.12
C GLU A 51 -12.56 10.80 0.49
N ILE A 52 -11.51 11.57 0.75
CA ILE A 52 -10.13 11.20 0.42
C ILE A 52 -9.35 11.17 1.73
N SER A 53 -8.89 10.00 2.14
CA SER A 53 -8.07 9.81 3.33
C SER A 53 -6.65 9.44 2.91
N VAL A 54 -5.65 10.17 3.41
CA VAL A 54 -4.25 9.97 3.06
C VAL A 54 -3.43 9.88 4.33
N LYS A 55 -2.65 8.81 4.44
CA LYS A 55 -1.58 8.61 5.42
C LYS A 55 -0.35 8.12 4.66
N GLU A 56 0.64 9.00 4.52
CA GLU A 56 1.88 8.69 3.83
C GLU A 56 3.01 8.47 4.85
N PRO A 57 3.71 7.34 4.77
CA PRO A 57 4.89 7.10 5.57
C PRO A 57 6.09 7.88 5.03
N ALA A 58 7.06 8.14 5.89
CA ALA A 58 8.43 8.40 5.51
C ALA A 58 9.38 7.68 6.45
N ILE A 59 10.57 7.43 5.94
CA ILE A 59 11.69 6.88 6.70
C ILE A 59 12.42 8.05 7.35
N GLU A 60 12.40 8.06 8.67
CA GLU A 60 13.18 8.96 9.53
C GLU A 60 14.63 8.48 9.57
N ALA A 61 15.37 8.80 8.51
CA ALA A 61 16.81 8.64 8.41
C ALA A 61 17.38 9.73 7.50
N ASP A 62 18.59 10.20 7.78
CA ASP A 62 19.28 11.20 6.95
C ASP A 62 20.28 10.50 6.01
N THR A 63 19.74 9.79 5.01
CA THR A 63 20.53 9.03 4.02
C THR A 63 20.02 9.28 2.61
N ALA A 64 20.86 9.02 1.60
CA ALA A 64 20.44 9.11 0.20
C ALA A 64 19.27 8.15 -0.10
N LEU A 65 19.31 6.92 0.43
CA LEU A 65 18.23 5.95 0.25
C LEU A 65 16.91 6.44 0.86
N SER A 66 16.92 6.95 2.10
CA SER A 66 15.69 7.42 2.73
C SER A 66 15.09 8.61 1.99
N ALA A 67 15.92 9.53 1.48
CA ALA A 67 15.46 10.62 0.63
C ALA A 67 14.81 10.10 -0.68
N GLU A 68 15.46 9.15 -1.37
CA GLU A 68 14.94 8.53 -2.59
C GLU A 68 13.61 7.81 -2.36
N VAL A 69 13.54 6.98 -1.31
CA VAL A 69 12.33 6.22 -0.98
C VAL A 69 11.19 7.15 -0.56
N ASN A 70 11.46 8.19 0.25
CA ASN A 70 10.46 9.17 0.65
C ASN A 70 9.91 9.93 -0.57
N GLN A 71 10.77 10.29 -1.53
CA GLN A 71 10.34 10.88 -2.79
C GLN A 71 9.48 9.92 -3.62
N ALA A 72 9.85 8.64 -3.69
CA ALA A 72 9.08 7.62 -4.39
C ALA A 72 7.69 7.40 -3.77
N ILE A 73 7.59 7.38 -2.44
CA ILE A 73 6.31 7.27 -1.71
C ILE A 73 5.40 8.45 -2.05
N GLN A 74 5.94 9.67 -2.01
CA GLN A 74 5.18 10.87 -2.33
C GLN A 74 4.69 10.84 -3.79
N ALA A 75 5.58 10.52 -4.74
CA ALA A 75 5.23 10.45 -6.15
C ALA A 75 4.16 9.38 -6.42
N ALA A 76 4.27 8.20 -5.81
CA ALA A 76 3.29 7.12 -5.93
C ALA A 76 1.92 7.51 -5.36
N SER A 77 1.91 8.17 -4.19
CA SER A 77 0.68 8.62 -3.53
C SER A 77 -0.02 9.71 -4.34
N ASP A 78 0.72 10.72 -4.78
CA ASP A 78 0.18 11.82 -5.59
C ASP A 78 -0.36 11.31 -6.94
N ALA A 79 0.38 10.40 -7.61
CA ALA A 79 -0.07 9.78 -8.85
C ALA A 79 -1.35 8.96 -8.66
N TYR A 80 -1.43 8.17 -7.59
CA TYR A 80 -2.61 7.37 -7.28
C TYR A 80 -3.83 8.25 -7.02
N ILE A 81 -3.69 9.29 -6.17
CA ILE A 81 -4.76 10.22 -5.83
C ILE A 81 -5.25 10.96 -7.08
N ALA A 82 -4.33 11.41 -7.95
CA ALA A 82 -4.69 12.09 -9.19
C ALA A 82 -5.49 11.16 -10.13
N GLY A 83 -5.04 9.92 -10.32
CA GLY A 83 -5.75 8.93 -11.12
C GLY A 83 -7.12 8.56 -10.55
N ALA A 84 -7.23 8.38 -9.23
CA ALA A 84 -8.48 8.07 -8.55
C ALA A 84 -9.50 9.22 -8.66
N LYS A 85 -9.03 10.48 -8.54
CA LYS A 85 -9.87 11.66 -8.78
C LYS A 85 -10.39 11.72 -10.21
N GLN A 86 -9.55 11.40 -11.20
CA GLN A 86 -9.97 11.35 -12.59
C GLN A 86 -11.06 10.28 -12.81
N ARG A 87 -10.81 9.04 -12.37
CA ARG A 87 -11.78 7.93 -12.48
C ARG A 87 -13.09 8.23 -11.78
N LEU A 88 -13.05 8.89 -10.63
CA LEU A 88 -14.25 9.32 -9.93
C LEU A 88 -15.06 10.35 -10.74
N SER A 89 -14.38 11.29 -11.41
CA SER A 89 -15.04 12.26 -12.30
C SER A 89 -15.70 11.55 -13.48
N GLU A 90 -15.00 10.62 -14.12
CA GLU A 90 -15.53 9.82 -15.23
C GLU A 90 -16.73 8.97 -14.79
N TYR A 91 -16.65 8.36 -13.59
CA TYR A 91 -17.76 7.60 -13.03
C TYR A 91 -18.98 8.47 -12.76
N LYS A 92 -18.79 9.67 -12.19
CA LYS A 92 -19.87 10.62 -11.97
C LYS A 92 -20.54 11.06 -13.27
N GLU A 93 -19.75 11.39 -14.29
CA GLU A 93 -20.26 11.78 -15.61
C GLU A 93 -21.12 10.66 -16.23
N ALA A 94 -20.63 9.42 -16.21
CA ALA A 94 -21.36 8.27 -16.74
C ALA A 94 -22.65 7.99 -15.95
N PHE A 95 -22.62 8.13 -14.62
CA PHE A 95 -23.79 7.94 -13.76
C PHE A 95 -24.89 8.96 -14.08
N LEU A 96 -24.54 10.24 -14.22
CA LEU A 96 -25.49 11.29 -14.57
C LEU A 96 -26.02 11.14 -16.00
N ALA A 97 -25.16 10.75 -16.96
CA ALA A 97 -25.55 10.52 -18.35
C ALA A 97 -26.54 9.36 -18.53
N THR A 98 -26.57 8.41 -17.59
CA THR A 98 -27.48 7.26 -17.58
C THR A 98 -28.76 7.51 -16.77
N GLY A 99 -29.00 8.75 -16.35
CA GLY A 99 -30.24 9.18 -15.67
C GLY A 99 -30.15 9.23 -14.15
N GLY A 100 -28.96 8.99 -13.57
CA GLY A 100 -28.73 9.22 -12.14
C GLY A 100 -28.72 10.70 -11.78
N THR A 101 -28.97 10.99 -10.50
CA THR A 101 -28.99 12.36 -9.96
C THR A 101 -27.78 12.64 -9.06
N GLU A 102 -27.50 13.93 -8.85
CA GLU A 102 -26.49 14.40 -7.89
C GLU A 102 -26.80 13.95 -6.44
N GLU A 103 -28.08 13.84 -6.06
CA GLU A 103 -28.47 13.29 -4.76
C GLU A 103 -28.15 11.79 -4.64
N GLU A 104 -28.44 11.00 -5.67
CA GLU A 104 -28.16 9.58 -5.66
C GLU A 104 -26.67 9.29 -5.67
N PHE A 105 -25.90 10.04 -6.47
CA PHE A 105 -24.46 9.87 -6.54
C PHE A 105 -23.79 10.10 -5.18
N ALA A 106 -24.16 11.19 -4.50
CA ALA A 106 -23.64 11.53 -3.17
C ALA A 106 -23.89 10.44 -2.11
N ARG A 107 -24.96 9.63 -2.27
CA ARG A 107 -25.27 8.55 -1.33
C ARG A 107 -24.33 7.36 -1.45
N HIS A 108 -23.55 7.25 -2.53
CA HIS A 108 -22.55 6.21 -2.69
C HIS A 108 -21.39 6.34 -1.69
N GLN A 109 -21.16 7.52 -1.11
CA GLN A 109 -20.12 7.77 -0.10
C GLN A 109 -18.76 7.20 -0.56
N LEU A 110 -18.33 7.65 -1.74
CA LEU A 110 -17.16 7.10 -2.42
C LEU A 110 -15.89 7.50 -1.67
N ALA A 111 -14.95 6.57 -1.50
CA ALA A 111 -13.75 6.79 -0.71
C ALA A 111 -12.49 6.45 -1.51
N ILE A 112 -11.55 7.38 -1.53
CA ILE A 112 -10.17 7.17 -2.01
C ILE A 112 -9.28 7.10 -0.77
N THR A 113 -8.52 6.03 -0.63
CA THR A 113 -7.62 5.85 0.52
C THR A 113 -6.19 5.62 0.03
N VAL A 114 -5.25 6.38 0.59
CA VAL A 114 -3.83 6.05 0.60
C VAL A 114 -3.45 5.80 2.05
N ASP A 115 -2.98 4.59 2.36
CA ASP A 115 -2.51 4.23 3.71
C ASP A 115 -1.26 3.35 3.58
N TYR A 116 -0.64 3.03 4.70
CA TYR A 116 0.48 2.11 4.73
C TYR A 116 0.40 1.16 5.93
N GLU A 117 1.04 0.01 5.77
CA GLU A 117 1.13 -1.00 6.82
C GLU A 117 2.60 -1.39 7.04
N VAL A 118 3.09 -1.20 8.26
CA VAL A 118 4.42 -1.67 8.67
C VAL A 118 4.34 -3.17 8.93
N LYS A 119 5.05 -3.97 8.13
CA LYS A 119 5.07 -5.44 8.22
C LYS A 119 6.16 -5.95 9.16
N CYS A 120 7.31 -5.27 9.18
CA CYS A 120 8.41 -5.55 10.07
C CYS A 120 9.21 -4.27 10.32
N GLN A 121 9.63 -4.06 11.57
CA GLN A 121 10.52 -2.96 11.92
C GLN A 121 11.50 -3.43 12.98
N ARG A 122 12.80 -3.31 12.66
CA ARG A 122 13.94 -3.72 13.48
C ARG A 122 15.00 -2.63 13.42
N GLU A 123 16.05 -2.75 14.23
CA GLU A 123 17.15 -1.77 14.27
C GLU A 123 17.84 -1.59 12.93
N ASP A 124 17.95 -2.65 12.14
CA ASP A 124 18.72 -2.69 10.89
C ASP A 124 17.88 -2.89 9.63
N MET A 125 16.58 -3.09 9.78
CA MET A 125 15.72 -3.38 8.64
C MET A 125 14.30 -2.93 8.88
N THR A 126 13.66 -2.46 7.82
CA THR A 126 12.25 -2.10 7.81
C THR A 126 11.58 -2.71 6.57
N SER A 127 10.35 -3.18 6.75
CA SER A 127 9.47 -3.62 5.68
C SER A 127 8.07 -3.04 5.87
N PHE A 128 7.54 -2.38 4.85
CA PHE A 128 6.18 -1.83 4.85
C PHE A 128 5.57 -1.86 3.46
N VAL A 129 4.25 -1.70 3.41
CA VAL A 129 3.47 -1.66 2.17
C VAL A 129 2.72 -0.34 2.12
N LEU A 130 2.85 0.40 1.02
CA LEU A 130 2.01 1.56 0.70
C LEU A 130 0.84 1.07 -0.17
N CYS A 131 -0.38 1.34 0.26
CA CYS A 131 -1.61 0.88 -0.39
C CYS A 131 -2.44 2.05 -0.88
N GLY A 132 -2.94 1.96 -2.11
CA GLY A 132 -3.98 2.83 -2.65
C GLY A 132 -5.24 2.01 -2.93
N THR A 133 -6.39 2.41 -2.39
CA THR A 133 -7.67 1.72 -2.62
C THR A 133 -8.82 2.67 -2.93
N GLU A 134 -9.84 2.14 -3.60
CA GLU A 134 -11.13 2.77 -3.88
C GLU A 134 -12.24 1.87 -3.32
N ASN A 135 -13.27 2.42 -2.68
CA ASN A 135 -14.32 1.58 -2.08
C ASN A 135 -15.39 1.10 -3.09
N TRP A 136 -15.35 1.57 -4.34
CA TRP A 136 -16.30 1.18 -5.39
C TRP A 136 -15.75 0.14 -6.38
N THR A 137 -14.44 -0.13 -6.35
CA THR A 137 -13.81 -1.13 -7.21
C THR A 137 -12.50 -1.62 -6.61
N SER A 138 -12.25 -2.93 -6.71
CA SER A 138 -10.97 -3.53 -6.35
C SER A 138 -9.95 -3.52 -7.49
N ALA A 139 -10.39 -3.26 -8.73
CA ALA A 139 -9.55 -3.39 -9.92
C ALA A 139 -8.42 -2.36 -9.99
N ASN A 140 -8.56 -1.24 -9.29
CA ASN A 140 -7.58 -0.15 -9.28
C ASN A 140 -6.71 -0.15 -8.02
N ALA A 141 -6.88 -1.12 -7.12
CA ALA A 141 -6.08 -1.18 -5.91
C ALA A 141 -4.59 -1.37 -6.27
N VAL A 142 -3.72 -0.61 -5.62
CA VAL A 142 -2.27 -0.71 -5.80
C VAL A 142 -1.60 -0.99 -4.46
N ALA A 143 -0.52 -1.77 -4.49
CA ALA A 143 0.34 -2.03 -3.36
C ALA A 143 1.81 -1.92 -3.78
N TYR A 144 2.56 -1.04 -3.12
CA TYR A 144 4.00 -0.88 -3.29
C TYR A 144 4.72 -1.41 -2.07
N TYR A 145 5.69 -2.28 -2.30
CA TYR A 145 6.40 -3.00 -1.24
C TYR A 145 7.80 -2.44 -1.07
N TYR A 146 8.13 -1.99 0.14
CA TYR A 146 9.43 -1.44 0.48
C TYR A 146 10.10 -2.33 1.52
N ASN A 147 11.23 -2.92 1.16
CA ASN A 147 12.04 -3.77 2.04
C ASN A 147 13.45 -3.18 2.08
N LEU A 148 13.86 -2.64 3.22
CA LEU A 148 15.03 -1.78 3.30
C LEU A 148 15.98 -2.28 4.38
N ASP A 149 17.25 -2.43 4.01
CA ASP A 149 18.36 -2.59 4.95
C ASP A 149 18.88 -1.20 5.30
N LEU A 150 18.65 -0.82 6.56
CA LEU A 150 18.98 0.48 7.11
C LEU A 150 20.48 0.62 7.41
N LYS A 151 21.21 -0.49 7.59
CA LYS A 151 22.66 -0.47 7.83
C LYS A 151 23.42 -0.21 6.55
N SER A 152 23.07 -0.93 5.48
CA SER A 152 23.77 -0.81 4.19
C SER A 152 23.15 0.24 3.26
N GLY A 153 21.98 0.79 3.61
CA GLY A 153 21.33 1.84 2.84
C GLY A 153 20.88 1.36 1.47
N ARG A 154 20.36 0.13 1.38
CA ARG A 154 19.87 -0.45 0.11
C ARG A 154 18.51 -1.13 0.26
N VAL A 155 17.86 -1.34 -0.88
CA VAL A 155 16.66 -2.18 -0.98
C VAL A 155 17.07 -3.66 -0.90
N LEU A 156 16.35 -4.42 -0.08
CA LEU A 156 16.49 -5.87 0.04
C LEU A 156 15.69 -6.56 -1.05
N THR A 157 16.29 -7.59 -1.64
CA THR A 157 15.68 -8.47 -2.64
C THR A 157 15.42 -9.86 -2.07
N LEU A 158 14.64 -10.69 -2.78
CA LEU A 158 14.51 -12.11 -2.42
C LEU A 158 15.86 -12.85 -2.47
N TYR A 159 16.76 -12.46 -3.39
CA TYR A 159 18.12 -13.00 -3.46
C TYR A 159 18.91 -12.70 -2.17
N ASP A 160 18.79 -11.50 -1.62
CA ASP A 160 19.47 -11.13 -0.36
C ASP A 160 19.01 -11.98 0.82
N LEU A 161 17.74 -12.39 0.83
CA LEU A 161 17.12 -13.12 1.94
C LEU A 161 17.26 -14.64 1.80
N LEU A 162 17.26 -15.16 0.57
CA LEU A 162 17.21 -16.60 0.28
C LEU A 162 18.48 -17.13 -0.41
N GLY A 163 19.38 -16.26 -0.85
CA GLY A 163 20.63 -16.61 -1.53
C GLY A 163 20.47 -16.90 -3.02
N ALA A 164 21.50 -17.55 -3.60
CA ALA A 164 21.59 -17.77 -5.05
C ALA A 164 20.43 -18.58 -5.63
N ASP A 165 19.89 -19.51 -4.85
CA ASP A 165 18.80 -20.41 -5.26
C ASP A 165 17.40 -19.86 -4.90
N TYR A 166 17.25 -18.54 -4.72
CA TYR A 166 16.01 -17.92 -4.24
C TYR A 166 14.77 -18.31 -5.06
N VAL A 167 14.91 -18.43 -6.39
CA VAL A 167 13.82 -18.84 -7.29
C VAL A 167 13.33 -20.24 -6.95
N ASP A 168 14.25 -21.19 -6.86
CA ASP A 168 13.92 -22.59 -6.57
C ASP A 168 13.37 -22.78 -5.15
N ILE A 169 13.92 -22.06 -4.17
CA ILE A 169 13.45 -22.08 -2.79
C ILE A 169 12.00 -21.56 -2.72
N ALA A 170 11.74 -20.39 -3.31
CA ALA A 170 10.41 -19.78 -3.29
C ALA A 170 9.39 -20.62 -4.07
N ASN A 171 9.72 -21.08 -5.27
CA ASN A 171 8.83 -21.91 -6.09
C ASN A 171 8.41 -23.18 -5.35
N ARG A 172 9.36 -23.90 -4.73
CA ARG A 172 9.04 -25.09 -3.94
C ARG A 172 8.15 -24.78 -2.74
N SER A 173 8.40 -23.67 -2.04
CA SER A 173 7.58 -23.26 -0.90
C SER A 173 6.15 -22.91 -1.32
N ILE A 174 6.00 -22.10 -2.37
CA ILE A 174 4.70 -21.66 -2.89
C ILE A 174 3.87 -22.85 -3.38
N VAL A 175 4.44 -23.73 -4.21
CA VAL A 175 3.73 -24.92 -4.71
C VAL A 175 3.28 -25.83 -3.57
N ARG A 176 4.16 -26.11 -2.60
CA ARG A 176 3.81 -26.91 -1.42
C ARG A 176 2.65 -26.28 -0.64
N GLN A 177 2.67 -24.96 -0.44
CA GLN A 177 1.60 -24.26 0.26
C GLN A 177 0.29 -24.27 -0.53
N MET A 178 0.32 -24.04 -1.84
CA MET A 178 -0.87 -24.12 -2.70
C MET A 178 -1.51 -25.51 -2.60
N GLU A 179 -0.73 -26.58 -2.74
CA GLU A 179 -1.22 -27.97 -2.60
C GLU A 179 -1.81 -28.25 -1.22
N SER A 180 -1.17 -27.74 -0.16
CA SER A 180 -1.67 -27.90 1.21
C SER A 180 -3.01 -27.18 1.40
N ARG A 181 -3.11 -25.93 0.94
CA ARG A 181 -4.32 -25.10 1.06
C ARG A 181 -5.49 -25.71 0.28
N LEU A 182 -5.24 -26.21 -0.94
CA LEU A 182 -6.25 -26.90 -1.77
C LEU A 182 -6.78 -28.19 -1.12
N LYS A 183 -5.95 -28.90 -0.34
CA LYS A 183 -6.40 -30.09 0.41
C LYS A 183 -7.25 -29.72 1.63
N SER A 184 -6.98 -28.58 2.26
CA SER A 184 -7.67 -28.13 3.48
C SER A 184 -8.94 -27.33 3.22
N ASP A 185 -9.06 -26.68 2.07
CA ASP A 185 -10.17 -25.79 1.74
C ASP A 185 -10.73 -26.09 0.34
N PRO A 186 -11.90 -26.78 0.26
CA PRO A 186 -12.56 -27.07 -1.01
C PRO A 186 -13.06 -25.83 -1.77
N GLY A 187 -13.17 -24.67 -1.11
CA GLY A 187 -13.58 -23.41 -1.73
C GLY A 187 -12.42 -22.64 -2.39
N LEU A 188 -11.18 -23.04 -2.12
CA LEU A 188 -9.99 -22.41 -2.67
C LEU A 188 -9.73 -22.90 -4.09
N GLN A 189 -9.36 -21.97 -4.96
CA GLN A 189 -9.00 -22.28 -6.34
C GLN A 189 -7.78 -21.47 -6.77
N TYR A 190 -6.84 -22.14 -7.42
CA TYR A 190 -5.75 -21.52 -8.18
C TYR A 190 -5.93 -21.86 -9.65
N PHE A 191 -5.45 -20.98 -10.54
CA PHE A 191 -5.44 -21.27 -11.97
C PHE A 191 -4.41 -22.36 -12.28
N ASP A 192 -4.69 -23.17 -13.30
CA ASP A 192 -3.68 -24.08 -13.84
C ASP A 192 -2.52 -23.25 -14.41
N PRO A 193 -1.24 -23.66 -14.24
CA PRO A 193 -0.11 -22.94 -14.82
C PRO A 193 -0.22 -22.67 -16.33
N LYS A 194 -0.89 -23.56 -17.08
CA LYS A 194 -1.15 -23.41 -18.52
C LYS A 194 -2.24 -22.38 -18.84
N GLU A 195 -3.10 -22.08 -17.88
CA GLU A 195 -4.20 -21.11 -17.98
C GLU A 195 -3.87 -19.78 -17.27
N GLY A 196 -2.59 -19.52 -17.02
CA GLY A 196 -2.13 -18.28 -16.37
C GLY A 196 -1.94 -18.40 -14.85
N GLY A 197 -1.95 -19.60 -14.30
CA GLY A 197 -1.59 -19.86 -12.90
C GLY A 197 -0.11 -19.69 -12.61
N PHE A 198 0.24 -19.84 -11.32
CA PHE A 198 1.62 -19.71 -10.85
C PHE A 198 2.57 -20.66 -11.59
N GLN A 199 3.66 -20.10 -12.13
CA GLN A 199 4.72 -20.85 -12.82
C GLN A 199 6.06 -20.75 -12.09
N THR A 200 6.52 -19.51 -11.86
CA THR A 200 7.79 -19.21 -11.19
C THR A 200 7.77 -17.78 -10.67
N ILE A 201 8.59 -17.51 -9.65
CA ILE A 201 8.97 -16.14 -9.29
C ILE A 201 10.13 -15.63 -10.16
N ASP A 202 10.37 -14.33 -10.08
CA ASP A 202 11.48 -13.60 -10.71
C ASP A 202 11.98 -12.45 -9.80
N ALA A 203 12.90 -11.62 -10.32
CA ALA A 203 13.45 -10.49 -9.59
C ALA A 203 12.44 -9.35 -9.34
N GLY A 204 11.34 -9.29 -10.09
CA GLY A 204 10.27 -8.30 -9.94
C GLY A 204 9.12 -8.77 -9.05
N THR A 205 9.18 -10.01 -8.55
CA THR A 205 8.14 -10.60 -7.72
C THR A 205 7.93 -9.80 -6.43
N LYS A 206 6.69 -9.40 -6.17
CA LYS A 206 6.30 -8.59 -5.02
C LYS A 206 6.44 -9.40 -3.74
N PHE A 207 7.03 -8.79 -2.70
CA PHE A 207 7.14 -9.41 -1.39
C PHE A 207 7.28 -8.38 -0.28
N TYR A 208 6.94 -8.76 0.95
CA TYR A 208 7.35 -8.04 2.16
C TYR A 208 8.10 -8.96 3.11
N ILE A 209 8.69 -8.41 4.17
CA ILE A 209 9.32 -9.19 5.24
C ILE A 209 8.41 -9.12 6.47
N ASN A 210 7.98 -10.28 6.96
CA ASN A 210 7.10 -10.33 8.13
C ASN A 210 7.88 -10.13 9.44
N GLN A 211 7.17 -10.04 10.57
CA GLN A 211 7.79 -9.87 11.89
C GLN A 211 8.79 -10.97 12.26
N ALA A 212 8.67 -12.18 11.70
CA ALA A 212 9.63 -13.27 11.91
C ALA A 212 10.92 -13.12 11.07
N GLY A 213 11.02 -12.08 10.23
CA GLY A 213 12.16 -11.88 9.33
C GLY A 213 12.10 -12.77 8.07
N LYS A 214 10.95 -13.36 7.76
CA LYS A 214 10.76 -14.22 6.59
C LYS A 214 10.16 -13.42 5.43
N PRO A 215 10.62 -13.62 4.19
CA PRO A 215 9.96 -13.04 3.02
C PRO A 215 8.59 -13.67 2.82
N VAL A 216 7.61 -12.84 2.47
CA VAL A 216 6.25 -13.21 2.12
C VAL A 216 6.00 -12.74 0.70
N VAL A 217 5.95 -13.68 -0.24
CA VAL A 217 5.65 -13.40 -1.65
C VAL A 217 4.16 -13.12 -1.79
N VAL A 218 3.82 -12.13 -2.61
CA VAL A 218 2.46 -11.65 -2.79
C VAL A 218 2.06 -11.65 -4.26
N PHE A 219 0.86 -12.18 -4.53
CA PHE A 219 0.20 -12.13 -5.83
C PHE A 219 -1.11 -11.37 -5.68
N ASP A 220 -1.35 -10.41 -6.57
CA ASP A 220 -2.57 -9.60 -6.53
C ASP A 220 -3.81 -10.43 -6.86
N ALA A 221 -5.00 -9.88 -6.59
CA ALA A 221 -6.24 -10.50 -7.03
C ALA A 221 -6.20 -10.72 -8.56
N TYR A 222 -6.70 -11.87 -9.02
CA TYR A 222 -6.64 -12.32 -10.42
C TYR A 222 -5.25 -12.75 -10.94
N GLU A 223 -4.17 -12.61 -10.17
CA GLU A 223 -2.83 -12.91 -10.69
C GLU A 223 -2.58 -14.42 -10.82
N ILE A 224 -2.98 -15.21 -9.81
CA ILE A 224 -2.82 -16.69 -9.83
C ILE A 224 -4.09 -17.45 -9.42
N ALA A 225 -5.17 -16.72 -9.13
CA ALA A 225 -6.41 -17.25 -8.58
C ALA A 225 -7.59 -16.36 -9.00
N PRO A 226 -8.85 -16.87 -9.00
CA PRO A 226 -10.04 -16.05 -9.23
C PRO A 226 -10.10 -14.86 -8.26
N GLY A 227 -10.62 -13.71 -8.71
CA GLY A 227 -10.63 -12.48 -7.91
C GLY A 227 -11.34 -12.58 -6.56
N GLY A 228 -12.31 -13.50 -6.42
CA GLY A 228 -12.97 -13.79 -5.14
C GLY A 228 -12.02 -14.36 -4.07
N MET A 229 -10.87 -14.92 -4.46
CA MET A 229 -9.82 -15.35 -3.52
C MET A 229 -9.04 -14.17 -2.94
N GLY A 230 -9.16 -12.98 -3.55
CA GLY A 230 -8.39 -11.81 -3.16
C GLY A 230 -6.88 -11.99 -3.36
N ARG A 231 -6.10 -11.14 -2.69
CA ARG A 231 -4.64 -11.18 -2.70
C ARG A 231 -4.11 -12.46 -2.04
N GLN A 232 -3.16 -13.12 -2.69
CA GLN A 232 -2.57 -14.36 -2.22
C GLN A 232 -1.18 -14.10 -1.65
N GLU A 233 -0.92 -14.55 -0.42
CA GLU A 233 0.35 -14.35 0.27
C GLU A 233 0.97 -15.70 0.69
N PHE A 234 2.27 -15.86 0.51
CA PHE A 234 3.01 -17.10 0.81
C PHE A 234 4.30 -16.80 1.56
N VAL A 235 4.40 -17.29 2.80
CA VAL A 235 5.64 -17.16 3.60
C VAL A 235 6.67 -18.14 3.03
N ILE A 236 7.86 -17.67 2.67
CA ILE A 236 8.90 -18.54 2.11
C ILE A 236 9.75 -19.14 3.24
N GLU A 237 9.90 -20.47 3.21
CA GLU A 237 10.57 -21.29 4.22
C GLU A 237 11.83 -21.95 3.70
#